data_AF-A0A1G0G5T9-F1
#
_entry.id   AF-A0A1G0G5T9-F1
#
_cell.length_a   1.000
_cell.length_b   1.000
_cell.length_c   1.000
_cell.angle_alpha   90.00
_cell.angle_beta   90.00
_cell.angle_gamma   90.00
#
_symmetry.space_group_name_H-M   'P 1'
#
loop_
_entity.id
_entity.type
_entity.pdbx_description
1 polymer ?
#
loop_
_entity_poly.entity_id
_entity_poly.type
_entity_poly.pdbx_seq_one_letter_code
_entity_poly.pdbx_strand_id
1 'polypeptide(L)'
;MKFIDQVIIEVVAGNGGHGCMSFRREKFIPFGGPDGGDGGDGASIFFEASESLNTLIDLRYQRLYRAKSGQSGMGAQRTGKSGEDMIIAVPVGTMVYDADTVEFIGDLTKSGQRLCVAKGGFHGLGNTRFKSSTNRAPRQTTKGSPGEQRRLKCELKVLADVGLLGLPNAGKSTLVRAISNATPKVADYPFTTIRPHLGVVRVDELQSFVVADIPGLIEGASEGIGLGHRFLKHLSRTAVLWHVVDISEPDDAILLHNIKSIENELTQYDPELLEKPRWLVFNKIDVLSEECVAERVAHVVEKLEWKEPVFAVSAIEKEGTQSLCQSMMSYLLSTINNH
;
A
#
# COMPACT_ATOMS: atom_id res chain seq x y z
N MET A 1 15.92 -7.12 -0.46
CA MET A 1 14.55 -7.47 0.00
C MET A 1 13.59 -7.40 -1.19
N LYS A 2 12.64 -8.34 -1.33
CA LYS A 2 11.72 -8.37 -2.48
C LYS A 2 10.57 -7.38 -2.24
N PHE A 3 10.44 -6.34 -3.06
CA PHE A 3 9.18 -5.61 -3.23
C PHE A 3 8.11 -6.62 -3.65
N ILE A 4 7.01 -6.65 -2.90
CA ILE A 4 5.91 -7.57 -3.08
C ILE A 4 4.68 -6.70 -3.15
N ASP A 5 4.27 -6.48 -4.38
CA ASP A 5 3.01 -5.89 -4.79
C ASP A 5 1.86 -6.89 -4.71
N GLN A 6 2.15 -8.20 -4.62
CA GLN A 6 1.16 -9.26 -4.51
C GLN A 6 1.49 -10.28 -3.41
N VAL A 7 0.59 -10.45 -2.45
CA VAL A 7 0.75 -11.46 -1.39
C VAL A 7 -0.52 -12.28 -1.25
N ILE A 8 -0.34 -13.58 -0.99
CA ILE A 8 -1.44 -14.47 -0.63
C ILE A 8 -1.31 -14.77 0.86
N ILE A 9 -2.37 -14.47 1.60
CA ILE A 9 -2.49 -14.78 3.02
C ILE A 9 -3.72 -15.64 3.27
N GLU A 10 -3.74 -16.33 4.39
CA GLU A 10 -4.87 -17.09 4.88
C GLU A 10 -5.45 -16.40 6.11
N VAL A 11 -6.76 -16.15 6.07
CA VAL A 11 -7.51 -15.56 7.18
C VAL A 11 -8.52 -16.57 7.71
N VAL A 12 -8.58 -16.69 9.03
CA VAL A 12 -9.50 -17.58 9.75
C VAL A 12 -10.22 -16.75 10.81
N ALA A 13 -11.49 -16.42 10.58
CA ALA A 13 -12.29 -15.72 11.56
C ALA A 13 -12.59 -16.61 12.78
N GLY A 14 -13.00 -15.99 13.88
CA GLY A 14 -13.37 -16.69 15.11
C GLY A 14 -14.65 -17.49 14.91
N ASN A 15 -14.72 -18.67 15.52
CA ASN A 15 -15.96 -19.44 15.56
C ASN A 15 -16.89 -18.86 16.62
N GLY A 16 -18.21 -18.99 16.42
CA GLY A 16 -19.19 -18.68 17.46
C GLY A 16 -19.11 -19.66 18.62
N GLY A 17 -19.26 -19.15 19.83
CA GLY A 17 -19.33 -19.95 21.04
C GLY A 17 -20.57 -20.84 21.07
N HIS A 18 -20.51 -22.00 21.72
CA HIS A 18 -21.65 -22.90 21.81
C HIS A 18 -22.64 -22.46 22.88
N GLY A 19 -23.93 -22.71 22.64
CA GLY A 19 -24.96 -22.55 23.66
C GLY A 19 -24.81 -23.59 24.78
N CYS A 20 -25.13 -23.20 26.01
CA CYS A 20 -25.04 -24.11 27.15
C CYS A 20 -26.36 -24.84 27.40
N MET A 21 -26.27 -26.13 27.76
CA MET A 21 -27.38 -26.88 28.30
C MET A 21 -27.21 -26.94 29.82
N SER A 22 -27.98 -26.14 30.56
CA SER A 22 -27.91 -26.10 32.01
C SER A 22 -29.30 -26.01 32.65
N PHE A 23 -29.40 -26.49 33.88
CA PHE A 23 -30.58 -26.37 34.71
C PHE A 23 -30.18 -25.92 36.11
N ARG A 24 -31.00 -25.03 36.70
CA ARG A 24 -30.76 -24.53 38.06
C ARG A 24 -30.83 -25.69 39.06
N ARG A 25 -29.84 -25.76 39.96
CA ARG A 25 -29.79 -26.74 41.04
C ARG A 25 -29.67 -26.00 42.37
N GLU A 26 -30.73 -26.06 43.18
CA GLU A 26 -30.79 -25.43 44.49
C GLU A 26 -31.22 -26.47 45.52
N LYS A 27 -30.67 -26.41 46.74
CA LYS A 27 -30.80 -27.45 47.79
C LYS A 27 -32.25 -27.82 48.14
N PHE A 28 -33.20 -26.92 47.92
CA PHE A 28 -34.63 -27.10 48.24
C PHE A 28 -35.54 -27.06 47.00
N ILE A 29 -34.97 -27.06 45.78
CA ILE A 29 -35.74 -27.06 44.52
C ILE A 29 -35.38 -28.32 43.72
N PRO A 30 -36.26 -29.34 43.70
CA PRO A 30 -35.95 -30.62 43.06
C PRO A 30 -35.81 -30.51 41.53
N PHE A 31 -36.55 -29.61 40.88
CA PHE A 31 -36.48 -29.37 39.44
C PHE A 31 -36.41 -27.88 39.13
N GLY A 32 -35.19 -27.34 39.01
CA GLY A 32 -34.99 -25.97 38.55
C GLY A 32 -35.26 -25.82 37.05
N GLY A 33 -35.67 -24.62 36.65
CA GLY A 33 -35.84 -24.27 35.24
C GLY A 33 -34.51 -24.25 34.47
N PRO A 34 -34.56 -24.19 33.12
CA PRO A 34 -33.37 -24.05 32.30
C PRO A 34 -32.65 -22.72 32.60
N ASP A 35 -31.32 -22.77 32.66
CA ASP A 35 -30.45 -21.62 32.88
C ASP A 35 -29.15 -21.68 32.07
N GLY A 36 -29.15 -22.39 30.94
CA GLY A 36 -28.04 -22.32 30.00
C GLY A 36 -28.05 -20.99 29.24
N GLY A 37 -26.93 -20.26 29.30
CA GLY A 37 -26.69 -19.05 28.51
C GLY A 37 -26.32 -19.33 27.05
N ASP A 38 -26.42 -18.30 26.23
CA ASP A 38 -25.98 -18.32 24.82
C ASP A 38 -24.45 -18.21 24.72
N GLY A 39 -23.87 -18.63 23.59
CA GLY A 39 -22.47 -18.38 23.28
C GLY A 39 -22.18 -16.91 22.99
N GLY A 40 -20.91 -16.56 22.88
CA GLY A 40 -20.46 -15.28 22.31
C GLY A 40 -20.20 -15.39 20.81
N ASP A 41 -20.27 -14.27 20.09
CA ASP A 41 -19.93 -14.24 18.66
C ASP A 41 -18.43 -14.41 18.44
N GLY A 42 -18.06 -15.00 17.31
CA GLY A 42 -16.68 -15.06 16.86
C GLY A 42 -16.18 -13.71 16.38
N ALA A 43 -14.89 -13.43 16.58
CA ALA A 43 -14.25 -12.22 16.06
C ALA A 43 -14.18 -12.24 14.53
N SER A 44 -14.46 -11.11 13.91
CA SER A 44 -14.25 -10.88 12.48
C SER A 44 -12.84 -10.36 12.20
N ILE A 45 -12.40 -10.48 10.95
CA ILE A 45 -11.12 -9.94 10.48
C ILE A 45 -11.42 -8.80 9.51
N PHE A 46 -10.81 -7.65 9.79
CA PHE A 46 -10.89 -6.47 8.96
C PHE A 46 -9.51 -6.08 8.46
N PHE A 47 -9.45 -5.60 7.22
CA PHE A 47 -8.34 -4.79 6.76
C PHE A 47 -8.64 -3.33 7.02
N GLU A 48 -7.62 -2.59 7.46
CA GLU A 48 -7.69 -1.15 7.64
C GLU A 48 -6.59 -0.49 6.81
N ALA A 49 -6.97 0.45 5.95
CA ALA A 49 -6.00 1.17 5.13
C ALA A 49 -5.22 2.16 6.02
N SER A 50 -3.89 2.12 5.94
CA SER A 50 -3.01 3.06 6.64
C SER A 50 -2.04 3.71 5.66
N GLU A 51 -1.93 5.04 5.72
CA GLU A 51 -0.92 5.81 4.97
C GLU A 51 0.49 5.61 5.50
N SER A 52 0.64 5.09 6.73
CA SER A 52 1.96 4.76 7.29
C SER A 52 2.63 3.57 6.60
N LEU A 53 1.86 2.78 5.84
CA LEU A 53 2.32 1.58 5.17
C LEU A 53 2.37 1.79 3.66
N ASN A 54 3.55 1.59 3.07
CA ASN A 54 3.76 1.76 1.62
C ASN A 54 3.93 0.42 0.88
N THR A 55 4.05 -0.71 1.59
CA THR A 55 4.28 -2.04 0.99
C THR A 55 3.51 -3.16 1.69
N LEU A 56 3.26 -4.27 0.99
CA LEU A 56 2.59 -5.46 1.55
C LEU A 56 3.58 -6.46 2.19
N ILE A 57 4.79 -6.02 2.54
CA ILE A 57 5.85 -6.94 2.98
C ILE A 57 5.54 -7.64 4.30
N ASP A 58 4.83 -6.96 5.20
CA ASP A 58 4.50 -7.47 6.54
C ASP A 58 3.56 -8.67 6.47
N LEU A 59 2.58 -8.61 5.56
CA LEU A 59 1.67 -9.71 5.26
C LEU A 59 2.38 -10.97 4.75
N ARG A 60 3.62 -10.85 4.25
CA ARG A 60 4.38 -11.99 3.75
C ARG A 60 5.04 -12.80 4.87
N TYR A 61 5.46 -12.12 5.94
CA TYR A 61 6.11 -12.77 7.08
C TYR A 61 5.08 -13.54 7.90
N GLN A 62 3.90 -12.95 8.12
CA GLN A 62 2.78 -13.61 8.77
C GLN A 62 1.72 -13.99 7.73
N ARG A 63 1.74 -15.26 7.29
CA ARG A 63 0.81 -15.77 6.27
C ARG A 63 -0.55 -16.20 6.81
N LEU A 64 -0.66 -16.47 8.12
CA LEU A 64 -1.89 -16.96 8.75
C LEU A 64 -2.34 -15.96 9.82
N TYR A 65 -3.55 -15.47 9.67
CA TYR A 65 -4.23 -14.61 10.64
C TYR A 65 -5.44 -15.35 11.19
N ARG A 66 -5.47 -15.56 12.51
CA ARG A 66 -6.56 -16.26 13.19
C ARG A 66 -7.16 -15.38 14.27
N ALA A 67 -8.43 -15.03 14.10
CA ALA A 67 -9.17 -14.24 15.08
C ALA A 67 -9.67 -15.10 16.24
N LYS A 68 -10.02 -14.46 17.37
CA LYS A 68 -10.47 -15.16 18.58
C LYS A 68 -11.90 -15.70 18.42
N SER A 69 -12.12 -16.95 18.77
CA SER A 69 -13.47 -17.51 18.86
C SER A 69 -14.25 -16.93 20.05
N GLY A 70 -15.58 -16.90 19.93
CA GLY A 70 -16.47 -16.56 21.03
C GLY A 70 -16.45 -17.64 22.12
N GLN A 71 -16.65 -17.22 23.37
CA GLN A 71 -16.72 -18.16 24.50
C GLN A 71 -18.06 -18.90 24.50
N SER A 72 -18.05 -20.13 25.00
CA SER A 72 -19.30 -20.87 25.18
C SER A 72 -20.15 -20.26 26.30
N GLY A 73 -21.46 -20.38 26.18
CA GLY A 73 -22.38 -20.04 27.26
C GLY A 73 -22.13 -20.90 28.50
N MET A 74 -22.58 -20.42 29.64
CA MET A 74 -22.46 -21.13 30.92
C MET A 74 -23.82 -21.23 31.62
N GLY A 75 -23.88 -22.08 32.66
CA GLY A 75 -25.03 -22.10 33.57
C GLY A 75 -25.21 -20.76 34.31
N ALA A 76 -26.33 -20.62 35.01
CA ALA A 76 -26.79 -19.38 35.62
C ALA A 76 -27.07 -18.24 34.60
N GLN A 77 -27.55 -18.59 33.41
CA GLN A 77 -27.91 -17.69 32.31
C GLN A 77 -26.76 -16.79 31.84
N ARG A 78 -25.52 -17.23 32.02
CA ARG A 78 -24.33 -16.45 31.66
C ARG A 78 -24.00 -16.64 30.20
N THR A 79 -24.10 -15.57 29.42
CA THR A 79 -23.71 -15.54 28.01
C THR A 79 -22.18 -15.51 27.86
N GLY A 80 -21.67 -16.19 26.84
CA GLY A 80 -20.24 -16.18 26.53
C GLY A 80 -19.78 -14.81 26.02
N LYS A 81 -18.54 -14.42 26.33
CA LYS A 81 -17.92 -13.20 25.77
C LYS A 81 -17.69 -13.36 24.27
N SER A 82 -18.01 -12.35 23.47
CA SER A 82 -17.65 -12.29 22.06
C SER A 82 -16.13 -12.16 21.86
N GLY A 83 -15.64 -12.68 20.74
CA GLY A 83 -14.26 -12.49 20.30
C GLY A 83 -13.99 -11.01 20.01
N GLU A 84 -12.74 -10.59 20.22
CA GLU A 84 -12.26 -9.26 19.84
C GLU A 84 -11.81 -9.30 18.38
N ASP A 85 -12.38 -8.42 17.55
CA ASP A 85 -12.07 -8.32 16.13
C ASP A 85 -10.57 -8.08 15.89
N MET A 86 -10.06 -8.67 14.81
CA MET A 86 -8.68 -8.52 14.39
C MET A 86 -8.60 -7.53 13.24
N ILE A 87 -7.80 -6.48 13.42
CA ILE A 87 -7.55 -5.46 12.41
C ILE A 87 -6.15 -5.68 11.87
N ILE A 88 -6.04 -5.80 10.54
CA ILE A 88 -4.78 -5.96 9.83
C ILE A 88 -4.57 -4.68 9.02
N ALA A 89 -3.51 -3.94 9.33
CA ALA A 89 -3.18 -2.72 8.61
C ALA A 89 -2.59 -3.07 7.23
N VAL A 90 -3.06 -2.39 6.19
CA VAL A 90 -2.57 -2.53 4.81
C VAL A 90 -2.36 -1.15 4.19
N PRO A 91 -1.47 -1.00 3.19
CA PRO A 91 -1.31 0.24 2.45
C PRO A 91 -2.59 0.74 1.80
N VAL A 92 -2.73 2.06 1.69
CA VAL A 92 -3.78 2.67 0.87
C VAL A 92 -3.57 2.26 -0.60
N GLY A 93 -4.67 1.93 -1.28
CA GLY A 93 -4.67 1.37 -2.63
C GLY A 93 -4.57 -0.16 -2.67
N THR A 94 -4.68 -0.86 -1.54
CA THR A 94 -4.73 -2.32 -1.52
C THR A 94 -6.08 -2.84 -2.07
N MET A 95 -6.00 -3.68 -3.10
CA MET A 95 -7.12 -4.46 -3.64
C MET A 95 -7.08 -5.86 -3.04
N VAL A 96 -8.26 -6.38 -2.69
CA VAL A 96 -8.40 -7.69 -2.08
C VAL A 96 -9.26 -8.57 -2.95
N TYR A 97 -8.73 -9.74 -3.29
CA TYR A 97 -9.41 -10.79 -4.04
C TYR A 97 -9.43 -12.08 -3.21
N ASP A 98 -10.44 -12.90 -3.42
CA ASP A 98 -10.39 -14.29 -2.99
C ASP A 98 -9.40 -15.05 -3.90
N ALA A 99 -8.42 -15.73 -3.31
CA ALA A 99 -7.37 -16.41 -4.05
C ALA A 99 -7.86 -17.71 -4.71
N ASP A 100 -8.94 -18.30 -4.20
CA ASP A 100 -9.47 -19.56 -4.71
C ASP A 100 -10.56 -19.31 -5.77
N THR A 101 -11.42 -18.30 -5.59
CA THR A 101 -12.49 -17.97 -6.55
C THR A 101 -12.15 -16.83 -7.53
N VAL A 102 -11.08 -16.08 -7.26
CA VAL A 102 -10.69 -14.88 -8.02
C VAL A 102 -11.75 -13.76 -7.94
N GLU A 103 -12.68 -13.86 -6.98
CA GLU A 103 -13.71 -12.85 -6.76
C GLU A 103 -13.12 -11.59 -6.14
N PHE A 104 -13.54 -10.43 -6.63
CA PHE A 104 -13.14 -9.15 -6.05
C PHE A 104 -13.95 -8.86 -4.79
N ILE A 105 -13.27 -8.75 -3.65
CA ILE A 105 -13.91 -8.49 -2.35
C ILE A 105 -14.06 -6.99 -2.12
N GLY A 106 -13.04 -6.21 -2.48
CA GLY A 106 -13.06 -4.75 -2.34
C GLY A 106 -11.70 -4.10 -2.45
N ASP A 107 -11.70 -2.77 -2.52
CA ASP A 107 -10.49 -1.94 -2.49
C ASP A 107 -10.52 -0.88 -1.39
N LEU A 108 -9.34 -0.66 -0.81
CA LEU A 108 -9.11 0.27 0.28
C LEU A 108 -8.45 1.51 -0.30
N THR A 109 -9.23 2.55 -0.57
CA THR A 109 -8.78 3.75 -1.31
C THR A 109 -8.52 4.95 -0.42
N LYS A 110 -9.00 4.95 0.82
CA LYS A 110 -8.86 6.05 1.78
C LYS A 110 -8.21 5.57 3.07
N SER A 111 -7.41 6.43 3.69
CA SER A 111 -6.84 6.19 5.03
C SER A 111 -7.96 5.94 6.06
N GLY A 112 -7.74 4.97 6.96
CA GLY A 112 -8.70 4.52 7.96
C GLY A 112 -9.92 3.75 7.41
N GLN A 113 -10.03 3.57 6.09
CA GLN A 113 -11.11 2.76 5.51
C GLN A 113 -10.98 1.31 5.99
N ARG A 114 -12.10 0.71 6.41
CA ARG A 114 -12.16 -0.69 6.85
C ARG A 114 -12.89 -1.57 5.84
N LEU A 115 -12.35 -2.74 5.58
CA LEU A 115 -12.95 -3.78 4.74
C LEU A 115 -13.05 -5.08 5.54
N CYS A 116 -14.25 -5.62 5.69
CA CYS A 116 -14.46 -6.94 6.31
C CYS A 116 -14.02 -8.03 5.35
N VAL A 117 -12.96 -8.76 5.68
CA VAL A 117 -12.40 -9.79 4.79
C VAL A 117 -12.78 -11.21 5.20
N ALA A 118 -13.09 -11.44 6.48
CA ALA A 118 -13.66 -12.69 6.96
C ALA A 118 -14.58 -12.41 8.15
N LYS A 119 -15.84 -12.85 8.05
CA LYS A 119 -16.85 -12.65 9.09
C LYS A 119 -16.75 -13.72 10.19
N GLY A 120 -16.86 -13.28 11.43
CA GLY A 120 -16.94 -14.16 12.60
C GLY A 120 -18.22 -15.03 12.61
N GLY A 121 -18.10 -16.21 13.21
CA GLY A 121 -19.22 -17.13 13.38
C GLY A 121 -20.25 -16.64 14.40
N PHE A 122 -21.51 -16.93 14.16
CA PHE A 122 -22.63 -16.56 15.02
C PHE A 122 -22.70 -17.46 16.26
N HIS A 123 -23.06 -16.89 17.40
CA HIS A 123 -23.21 -17.63 18.65
C HIS A 123 -24.29 -18.72 18.62
N GLY A 124 -24.05 -19.77 19.40
CA GLY A 124 -25.02 -20.82 19.68
C GLY A 124 -26.02 -20.41 20.76
N LEU A 125 -27.23 -20.95 20.69
CA LEU A 125 -28.33 -20.66 21.60
C LEU A 125 -28.35 -21.67 22.74
N GLY A 126 -28.39 -21.16 23.97
CA GLY A 126 -28.55 -21.97 25.17
C GLY A 126 -29.96 -22.57 25.28
N ASN A 127 -30.12 -23.56 26.16
CA ASN A 127 -31.42 -24.23 26.29
C ASN A 127 -32.54 -23.30 26.78
N THR A 128 -32.20 -22.21 27.47
CA THR A 128 -33.15 -21.18 27.91
C THR A 128 -33.94 -20.59 26.73
N ARG A 129 -33.35 -20.47 25.53
CA ARG A 129 -34.00 -19.91 24.32
C ARG A 129 -35.09 -20.82 23.74
N PHE A 130 -35.03 -22.12 24.01
CA PHE A 130 -35.99 -23.11 23.52
C PHE A 130 -37.18 -23.33 24.46
N LYS A 131 -37.28 -22.54 25.55
CA LYS A 131 -38.35 -22.65 26.53
C LYS A 131 -39.65 -22.10 25.93
N SER A 132 -40.70 -22.90 25.97
CA SER A 132 -42.06 -22.48 25.58
C SER A 132 -43.08 -22.90 26.65
N SER A 133 -44.33 -22.48 26.48
CA SER A 133 -45.44 -22.90 27.37
C SER A 133 -45.61 -24.42 27.41
N THR A 134 -45.33 -25.09 26.29
CA THR A 134 -45.39 -26.54 26.12
C THR A 134 -44.07 -27.24 26.45
N ASN A 135 -42.93 -26.60 26.24
CA ASN A 135 -41.59 -27.13 26.51
C ASN A 135 -40.91 -26.36 27.66
N ARG A 136 -41.21 -26.73 28.90
CA ARG A 136 -40.74 -26.02 30.10
C ARG A 136 -39.29 -26.36 30.50
N ALA A 137 -38.78 -27.52 30.10
CA ALA A 137 -37.43 -28.01 30.41
C ALA A 137 -36.68 -28.48 29.15
N PRO A 138 -36.45 -27.58 28.17
CA PRO A 138 -35.74 -27.91 26.94
C PRO A 138 -34.33 -28.44 27.20
N ARG A 139 -33.96 -29.50 26.49
CA ARG A 139 -32.59 -30.05 26.43
C ARG A 139 -31.90 -29.76 25.10
N GLN A 140 -32.49 -28.87 24.30
CA GLN A 140 -31.96 -28.46 23.00
C GLN A 140 -31.02 -27.28 23.17
N THR A 141 -29.92 -27.28 22.44
CA THR A 141 -28.95 -26.18 22.32
C THR A 141 -28.44 -26.15 20.90
N THR A 142 -28.07 -24.98 20.39
CA THR A 142 -27.35 -24.89 19.11
C THR A 142 -25.86 -24.65 19.35
N LYS A 143 -25.04 -25.24 18.48
CA LYS A 143 -23.62 -24.92 18.39
C LYS A 143 -23.47 -23.57 17.68
N GLY A 144 -22.51 -22.76 18.09
CA GLY A 144 -22.11 -21.60 17.30
C GLY A 144 -21.63 -22.00 15.91
N SER A 145 -21.85 -21.12 14.94
CA SER A 145 -21.46 -21.36 13.55
C SER A 145 -19.94 -21.23 13.40
N PRO A 146 -19.35 -21.92 12.41
CA PRO A 146 -17.96 -21.65 12.04
C PRO A 146 -17.82 -20.20 11.55
N GLY A 147 -16.66 -19.60 11.82
CA GLY A 147 -16.25 -18.35 11.17
C GLY A 147 -15.82 -18.61 9.74
N GLU A 148 -15.80 -17.55 8.93
CA GLU A 148 -15.31 -17.64 7.56
C GLU A 148 -13.79 -17.90 7.53
N GLN A 149 -13.38 -18.78 6.62
CA GLN A 149 -11.99 -19.03 6.30
C GLN A 149 -11.79 -18.78 4.81
N ARG A 150 -10.85 -17.90 4.47
CA ARG A 150 -10.57 -17.53 3.08
C ARG A 150 -9.08 -17.38 2.86
N ARG A 151 -8.64 -17.67 1.64
CA ARG A 151 -7.31 -17.30 1.16
C ARG A 151 -7.48 -16.01 0.39
N LEU A 152 -6.77 -14.97 0.78
CA LEU A 152 -6.89 -13.65 0.19
C LEU A 152 -5.65 -13.34 -0.63
N LYS A 153 -5.85 -12.94 -1.88
CA LYS A 153 -4.82 -12.33 -2.72
C LYS A 153 -4.93 -10.81 -2.58
N CYS A 154 -3.91 -10.20 -1.99
CA CYS A 154 -3.83 -8.76 -1.82
C CYS A 154 -2.88 -8.20 -2.88
N GLU A 155 -3.33 -7.17 -3.60
CA GLU A 155 -2.55 -6.49 -4.64
C GLU A 155 -2.53 -4.99 -4.39
N LEU A 156 -1.36 -4.35 -4.47
CA LEU A 156 -1.24 -2.89 -4.31
C LEU A 156 -1.37 -2.18 -5.67
N LYS A 157 -2.33 -1.25 -5.81
CA LYS A 157 -2.56 -0.46 -7.03
C LYS A 157 -1.51 0.63 -7.30
N VAL A 158 -0.63 0.93 -6.34
CA VAL A 158 0.34 2.04 -6.44
C VAL A 158 1.67 1.53 -7.01
N LEU A 159 2.13 2.18 -8.07
CA LEU A 159 3.35 1.80 -8.81
C LEU A 159 4.61 2.50 -8.29
N ALA A 160 4.52 3.78 -7.90
CA ALA A 160 5.62 4.55 -7.34
C ALA A 160 5.17 5.85 -6.67
N ASP A 161 5.93 6.31 -5.68
CA ASP A 161 5.78 7.61 -5.02
C ASP A 161 6.47 8.72 -5.82
N VAL A 162 7.58 8.37 -6.49
CA VAL A 162 8.42 9.28 -7.28
C VAL A 162 8.56 8.77 -8.71
N GLY A 163 8.33 9.63 -9.69
CA GLY A 163 8.60 9.34 -11.11
C GLY A 163 9.86 10.05 -11.61
N LEU A 164 10.81 9.35 -12.23
CA LEU A 164 12.00 9.95 -12.84
C LEU A 164 11.76 10.32 -14.30
N LEU A 165 11.91 11.59 -14.63
CA LEU A 165 11.86 12.15 -15.97
C LEU A 165 13.25 12.54 -16.45
N GLY A 166 13.42 12.69 -17.76
CA GLY A 166 14.69 13.09 -18.36
C GLY A 166 15.03 12.25 -19.58
N LEU A 167 16.01 12.73 -20.34
CA LEU A 167 16.49 12.08 -21.55
C LEU A 167 17.05 10.67 -21.28
N PRO A 168 17.07 9.78 -22.28
CA PRO A 168 17.60 8.42 -22.13
C PRO A 168 19.01 8.36 -21.50
N ASN A 169 19.87 9.33 -21.84
CA ASN A 169 21.27 9.36 -21.40
C ASN A 169 21.52 10.20 -20.13
N ALA A 170 20.46 10.74 -19.51
CA ALA A 170 20.57 11.54 -18.29
C ALA A 170 21.00 10.73 -17.06
N GLY A 171 21.01 9.40 -17.17
CA GLY A 171 21.44 8.50 -16.10
C GLY A 171 20.34 8.13 -15.10
N LYS A 172 19.06 8.20 -15.50
CA LYS A 172 17.89 7.81 -14.67
C LYS A 172 18.02 6.42 -14.07
N SER A 173 18.26 5.40 -14.89
CA SER A 173 18.38 4.02 -14.40
C SER A 173 19.62 3.83 -13.51
N THR A 174 20.69 4.59 -13.74
CA THR A 174 21.88 4.61 -12.87
C THR A 174 21.53 5.23 -11.52
N LEU A 175 20.78 6.33 -11.51
CA LEU A 175 20.29 6.96 -10.30
C LEU A 175 19.40 6.00 -9.49
N VAL A 176 18.44 5.32 -10.12
CA VAL A 176 17.60 4.28 -9.45
C VAL A 176 18.48 3.20 -8.80
N ARG A 177 19.50 2.71 -9.50
CA ARG A 177 20.44 1.70 -8.97
C ARG A 177 21.24 2.23 -7.78
N ALA A 178 21.62 3.51 -7.81
CA ALA A 178 22.42 4.14 -6.77
C ALA A 178 21.65 4.32 -5.46
N ILE A 179 20.39 4.79 -5.56
CA ILE A 179 19.51 5.09 -4.40
C ILE A 179 18.75 3.88 -3.88
N SER A 180 18.60 2.82 -4.68
CA SER A 180 17.81 1.64 -4.29
C SER A 180 18.61 0.73 -3.36
N ASN A 181 18.06 0.46 -2.18
CA ASN A 181 18.64 -0.48 -1.20
C ASN A 181 18.38 -1.96 -1.56
N ALA A 182 17.59 -2.20 -2.60
CA ALA A 182 17.41 -3.52 -3.21
C ALA A 182 17.87 -3.47 -4.68
N THR A 183 18.21 -4.62 -5.26
CA THR A 183 18.44 -4.70 -6.71
C THR A 183 17.18 -4.20 -7.44
N PRO A 184 17.27 -3.14 -8.28
CA PRO A 184 16.12 -2.61 -8.98
C PRO A 184 15.44 -3.72 -9.76
N LYS A 185 14.13 -3.87 -9.54
CA LYS A 185 13.37 -4.93 -10.18
C LYS A 185 12.79 -4.39 -11.47
N VAL A 186 12.96 -5.18 -12.52
CA VAL A 186 12.22 -5.01 -13.76
C VAL A 186 10.81 -5.54 -13.49
N ALA A 187 9.81 -4.66 -13.57
CA ALA A 187 8.44 -5.03 -13.26
C ALA A 187 7.65 -5.36 -14.53
N ASP A 188 7.03 -6.54 -14.55
CA ASP A 188 6.29 -7.07 -15.70
C ASP A 188 4.80 -6.79 -15.52
N TYR A 189 4.40 -5.54 -15.69
CA TYR A 189 2.99 -5.17 -15.58
C TYR A 189 2.23 -5.54 -16.85
N PRO A 190 0.98 -6.06 -16.76
CA PRO A 190 0.17 -6.48 -17.91
C PRO A 190 -0.13 -5.36 -18.92
N PHE A 191 0.14 -4.10 -18.54
CA PHE A 191 -0.16 -2.89 -19.28
C PHE A 191 1.10 -2.13 -19.75
N THR A 192 2.30 -2.65 -19.52
CA THR A 192 3.56 -2.03 -19.95
C THR A 192 4.19 -2.79 -21.10
N THR A 193 4.36 -2.16 -22.27
CA THR A 193 5.19 -2.71 -23.36
C THR A 193 6.68 -2.58 -23.08
N ILE A 194 7.07 -1.59 -22.28
CA ILE A 194 8.43 -1.43 -21.77
C ILE A 194 8.41 -1.58 -20.26
N ARG A 195 9.17 -2.54 -19.76
CA ARG A 195 9.23 -2.88 -18.34
C ARG A 195 9.91 -1.74 -17.58
N PRO A 196 9.21 -1.00 -16.68
CA PRO A 196 9.82 0.07 -15.92
C PRO A 196 10.82 -0.49 -14.89
N HIS A 197 11.86 0.30 -14.60
CA HIS A 197 12.79 -0.01 -13.52
C HIS A 197 12.25 0.60 -12.22
N LEU A 198 11.84 -0.26 -11.28
CA LEU A 198 11.42 0.16 -9.94
C LEU A 198 12.57 0.01 -8.95
N GLY A 199 12.82 1.06 -8.17
CA GLY A 199 13.76 1.09 -7.05
C GLY A 199 13.02 1.34 -5.73
N VAL A 200 13.45 0.67 -4.66
CA VAL A 200 12.95 0.92 -3.30
C VAL A 200 14.04 1.64 -2.54
N VAL A 201 13.77 2.88 -2.18
CA VAL A 201 14.67 3.71 -1.39
C VAL A 201 14.28 3.59 0.07
N ARG A 202 15.23 3.24 0.94
CA ARG A 202 15.03 3.34 2.40
C ARG A 202 15.87 4.48 2.92
N VAL A 203 15.20 5.39 3.63
CA VAL A 203 15.85 6.51 4.31
C VAL A 203 16.13 6.14 5.77
N ASP A 204 15.26 5.34 6.39
CA ASP A 204 15.40 4.84 7.76
C ASP A 204 14.73 3.45 7.92
N GLU A 205 14.78 2.84 9.12
CA GLU A 205 14.21 1.51 9.41
C GLU A 205 12.71 1.40 9.11
N LEU A 206 11.96 2.48 9.35
CA LEU A 206 10.51 2.56 9.14
C LEU A 206 10.12 3.42 7.94
N GLN A 207 11.08 4.04 7.25
CA GLN A 207 10.82 5.04 6.22
C GLN A 207 11.34 4.60 4.86
N SER A 208 10.42 4.34 3.94
CA SER A 208 10.75 3.92 2.57
C SER A 208 9.74 4.44 1.55
N PHE A 209 10.23 4.68 0.34
CA PHE A 209 9.42 5.10 -0.81
C PHE A 209 9.88 4.38 -2.08
N VAL A 210 9.01 4.37 -3.08
CA VAL A 210 9.23 3.70 -4.37
C VAL A 210 9.51 4.74 -5.45
N VAL A 211 10.59 4.53 -6.18
CA VAL A 211 10.98 5.33 -7.34
C VAL A 211 10.75 4.50 -8.60
N ALA A 212 10.03 5.06 -9.56
CA ALA A 212 9.91 4.50 -10.90
C ALA A 212 10.77 5.29 -11.89
N ASP A 213 11.66 4.59 -12.59
CA ASP A 213 12.19 5.09 -13.85
C ASP A 213 11.07 5.08 -14.88
N ILE A 214 10.86 6.22 -15.51
CA ILE A 214 9.96 6.36 -16.64
C ILE A 214 10.82 6.08 -17.86
N PRO A 215 10.85 4.84 -18.40
CA PRO A 215 11.50 4.59 -19.66
C PRO A 215 10.95 5.59 -20.67
N GLY A 216 11.87 6.22 -21.41
CA GLY A 216 11.65 7.45 -22.16
C GLY A 216 10.25 7.53 -22.75
N LEU A 217 9.60 8.69 -22.57
CA LEU A 217 8.53 9.10 -23.46
C LEU A 217 9.11 8.96 -24.88
N ILE A 218 8.78 7.86 -25.55
CA ILE A 218 9.51 7.42 -26.73
C ILE A 218 9.02 8.31 -27.86
N GLU A 219 9.95 8.79 -28.69
CA GLU A 219 9.71 9.16 -30.08
C GLU A 219 8.62 8.25 -30.69
N GLY A 220 7.41 8.77 -30.88
CA GLY A 220 6.27 8.01 -31.41
C GLY A 220 5.07 7.77 -30.48
N ALA A 221 5.07 8.24 -29.22
CA ALA A 221 3.85 8.20 -28.40
C ALA A 221 2.73 9.17 -28.88
N SER A 222 3.07 10.12 -29.77
CA SER A 222 2.14 10.93 -30.55
C SER A 222 1.47 10.20 -31.73
N GLU A 223 1.98 9.04 -32.17
CA GLU A 223 1.44 8.29 -33.34
C GLU A 223 0.40 7.20 -32.99
N GLY A 224 -0.18 7.21 -31.79
CA GLY A 224 -1.50 6.59 -31.58
C GLY A 224 -1.54 5.10 -31.27
N ILE A 225 -0.58 4.56 -30.51
CA ILE A 225 -0.74 3.25 -29.87
C ILE A 225 -1.07 3.49 -28.40
N GLY A 226 -2.31 3.16 -27.98
CA GLY A 226 -2.92 3.44 -26.65
C GLY A 226 -2.24 2.81 -25.41
N LEU A 227 -0.92 2.58 -25.46
CA LEU A 227 -0.05 2.03 -24.43
C LEU A 227 0.57 3.13 -23.54
N GLY A 228 0.94 4.28 -24.12
CA GLY A 228 1.53 5.41 -23.37
C GLY A 228 0.54 6.09 -22.42
N HIS A 229 -0.70 6.28 -22.85
CA HIS A 229 -1.75 6.95 -22.07
C HIS A 229 -2.13 6.17 -20.79
N ARG A 230 -2.03 4.83 -20.79
CA ARG A 230 -2.25 4.04 -19.57
C ARG A 230 -1.08 4.16 -18.61
N PHE A 231 0.17 4.08 -19.07
CA PHE A 231 1.35 4.24 -18.21
C PHE A 231 1.42 5.64 -17.59
N LEU A 232 1.14 6.68 -18.38
CA LEU A 232 1.14 8.07 -17.92
C LEU A 232 -0.01 8.36 -16.93
N LYS A 233 -1.18 7.72 -17.08
CA LYS A 233 -2.25 7.76 -16.07
C LYS A 233 -1.85 7.13 -14.72
N HIS A 234 -0.82 6.28 -14.70
CA HIS A 234 -0.24 5.81 -13.44
C HIS A 234 0.81 6.79 -12.89
N LEU A 235 1.49 7.55 -13.75
CA LEU A 235 2.34 8.68 -13.37
C LEU A 235 1.56 9.85 -12.80
N SER A 236 0.32 10.08 -13.24
CA SER A 236 -0.56 11.05 -12.59
C SER A 236 -0.90 10.66 -11.13
N ARG A 237 -0.46 9.50 -10.64
CA ARG A 237 -0.55 9.10 -9.23
C ARG A 237 0.76 9.16 -8.44
N THR A 238 1.90 9.51 -9.04
CA THR A 238 3.12 9.79 -8.27
C THR A 238 2.96 11.08 -7.48
N ALA A 239 3.53 11.16 -6.28
CA ALA A 239 3.46 12.37 -5.47
C ALA A 239 4.35 13.48 -6.03
N VAL A 240 5.53 13.11 -6.54
CA VAL A 240 6.55 14.05 -7.05
C VAL A 240 7.18 13.50 -8.33
N LEU A 241 7.63 14.40 -9.19
CA LEU A 241 8.42 14.09 -10.36
C LEU A 241 9.86 14.59 -10.17
N TRP A 242 10.86 13.75 -10.41
CA TRP A 242 12.25 14.17 -10.46
C TRP A 242 12.68 14.30 -11.90
N HIS A 243 13.01 15.51 -12.33
CA HIS A 243 13.55 15.78 -13.64
C HIS A 243 15.07 15.66 -13.60
N VAL A 244 15.57 14.51 -14.07
CA VAL A 244 16.99 14.19 -14.14
C VAL A 244 17.60 14.82 -15.38
N VAL A 245 18.61 15.67 -15.16
CA VAL A 245 19.27 16.46 -16.19
C VAL A 245 20.76 16.13 -16.19
N ASP A 246 21.35 15.91 -17.36
CA ASP A 246 22.79 15.69 -17.49
C ASP A 246 23.54 17.03 -17.49
N ILE A 247 24.29 17.33 -16.43
CA ILE A 247 25.05 18.59 -16.34
C ILE A 247 26.37 18.55 -17.12
N SER A 248 26.82 17.39 -17.58
CA SER A 248 28.09 17.26 -18.31
C SER A 248 28.02 17.78 -19.76
N GLU A 249 26.81 18.00 -20.30
CA GLU A 249 26.61 18.63 -21.61
C GLU A 249 27.31 19.99 -21.62
N PRO A 250 28.32 20.27 -22.47
CA PRO A 250 29.07 21.52 -22.42
C PRO A 250 28.28 22.75 -22.89
N ASP A 251 27.22 22.56 -23.69
CA ASP A 251 26.41 23.67 -24.21
C ASP A 251 25.16 23.92 -23.35
N ASP A 252 25.15 25.04 -22.62
CA ASP A 252 24.02 25.49 -21.81
C ASP A 252 22.73 25.69 -22.63
N ALA A 253 22.82 26.05 -23.91
CA ALA A 253 21.64 26.22 -24.76
C ALA A 253 20.97 24.88 -25.06
N ILE A 254 21.77 23.83 -25.29
CA ILE A 254 21.27 22.46 -25.49
C ILE A 254 20.65 21.95 -24.19
N LEU A 255 21.27 22.22 -23.05
CA LEU A 255 20.75 21.83 -21.74
C LEU A 255 19.37 22.44 -21.45
N LEU A 256 19.22 23.74 -21.66
CA LEU A 256 17.96 24.46 -21.50
C LEU A 256 16.89 23.98 -22.49
N HIS A 257 17.29 23.70 -23.73
CA HIS A 257 16.39 23.15 -24.74
C HIS A 257 15.87 21.78 -24.29
N ASN A 258 16.73 20.89 -23.81
CA ASN A 258 16.36 19.54 -23.36
C ASN A 258 15.34 19.58 -22.21
N ILE A 259 15.52 20.48 -21.25
CA ILE A 259 14.59 20.66 -20.13
C ILE A 259 13.21 21.11 -20.66
N LYS A 260 13.19 22.10 -21.57
CA LYS A 260 11.96 22.61 -22.18
C LYS A 260 11.29 21.60 -23.11
N SER A 261 12.06 20.74 -23.79
CA SER A 261 11.52 19.67 -24.62
C SER A 261 10.72 18.67 -23.78
N ILE A 262 11.26 18.23 -22.64
CA ILE A 262 10.54 17.35 -21.69
C ILE A 262 9.29 18.04 -21.15
N GLU A 263 9.36 19.34 -20.87
CA GLU A 263 8.20 20.11 -20.40
C GLU A 263 7.09 20.19 -21.46
N ASN A 264 7.44 20.51 -22.70
CA ASN A 264 6.49 20.51 -23.83
C ASN A 264 5.89 19.12 -24.05
N GLU A 265 6.70 18.08 -23.91
CA GLU A 265 6.26 16.70 -24.03
C GLU A 265 5.22 16.35 -22.96
N LEU A 266 5.51 16.64 -21.68
CA LEU A 266 4.54 16.47 -20.59
C LEU A 266 3.24 17.24 -20.86
N THR A 267 3.36 18.48 -21.32
CA THR A 267 2.21 19.35 -21.65
C THR A 267 1.32 18.74 -22.74
N GLN A 268 1.92 18.14 -23.77
CA GLN A 268 1.18 17.53 -24.88
C GLN A 268 0.42 16.27 -24.44
N TYR A 269 0.90 15.56 -23.41
CA TYR A 269 0.26 14.35 -22.93
C TYR A 269 -0.81 14.59 -21.87
N ASP A 270 -0.47 15.32 -20.81
CA ASP A 270 -1.37 15.56 -19.68
C ASP A 270 -1.02 16.89 -18.98
N PRO A 271 -1.84 17.94 -19.16
CA PRO A 271 -1.64 19.23 -18.50
C PRO A 271 -1.60 19.13 -16.97
N GLU A 272 -2.28 18.15 -16.37
CA GLU A 272 -2.31 17.96 -14.90
C GLU A 272 -0.93 17.54 -14.35
N LEU A 273 -0.06 16.96 -15.18
CA LEU A 273 1.31 16.59 -14.76
C LEU A 273 2.22 17.80 -14.55
N LEU A 274 1.92 18.95 -15.17
CA LEU A 274 2.66 20.20 -14.95
C LEU A 274 2.35 20.86 -13.61
N GLU A 275 1.15 20.62 -13.08
CA GLU A 275 0.75 21.17 -11.77
C GLU A 275 1.43 20.42 -10.61
N LYS A 276 2.07 19.29 -10.90
CA LYS A 276 2.74 18.49 -9.89
C LYS A 276 4.07 19.08 -9.46
N PRO A 277 4.45 18.87 -8.18
CA PRO A 277 5.78 19.19 -7.71
C PRO A 277 6.84 18.45 -8.55
N ARG A 278 7.73 19.23 -9.13
CA ARG A 278 8.82 18.79 -10.01
C ARG A 278 10.18 19.29 -9.50
N TRP A 279 11.02 18.36 -9.07
CA TRP A 279 12.37 18.65 -8.58
C TRP A 279 13.38 18.50 -9.70
N LEU A 280 14.30 19.45 -9.85
CA LEU A 280 15.42 19.31 -10.78
C LEU A 280 16.55 18.55 -10.10
N VAL A 281 17.02 17.50 -10.76
CA VAL A 281 18.12 16.66 -10.29
C VAL A 281 19.21 16.67 -11.35
N PHE A 282 20.21 17.52 -11.18
CA PHE A 282 21.40 17.57 -12.03
C PHE A 282 22.29 16.38 -11.70
N ASN A 283 22.50 15.51 -12.67
CA ASN A 283 23.30 14.29 -12.56
C ASN A 283 24.63 14.44 -13.31
N LYS A 284 25.62 13.59 -12.97
CA LYS A 284 27.00 13.56 -13.50
C LYS A 284 27.89 14.72 -13.07
N ILE A 285 27.75 15.18 -11.82
CA ILE A 285 28.62 16.21 -11.25
C ILE A 285 30.10 15.78 -11.18
N ASP A 286 30.37 14.47 -11.18
CA ASP A 286 31.72 13.87 -11.17
C ASP A 286 32.59 14.24 -12.38
N VAL A 287 31.98 14.73 -13.46
CA VAL A 287 32.69 15.13 -14.69
C VAL A 287 33.25 16.56 -14.59
N LEU A 288 32.73 17.38 -13.66
CA LEU A 288 33.03 18.80 -13.54
C LEU A 288 33.64 19.11 -12.17
N SER A 289 34.32 20.25 -12.05
CA SER A 289 34.74 20.76 -10.74
C SER A 289 33.54 21.31 -9.96
N GLU A 290 33.59 21.25 -8.62
CA GLU A 290 32.51 21.75 -7.74
C GLU A 290 32.13 23.21 -8.03
N GLU A 291 33.12 24.06 -8.30
CA GLU A 291 32.93 25.48 -8.66
C GLU A 291 32.14 25.63 -9.97
N CYS A 292 32.49 24.84 -10.99
CA CYS A 292 31.81 24.85 -12.29
C CYS A 292 30.38 24.31 -12.18
N VAL A 293 30.16 23.28 -11.36
CA VAL A 293 28.82 22.74 -11.10
C VAL A 293 27.93 23.82 -10.47
N ALA A 294 28.40 24.52 -9.44
CA ALA A 294 27.62 25.54 -8.75
C ALA A 294 27.25 26.70 -9.68
N GLU A 295 28.19 27.19 -10.48
CA GLU A 295 27.95 28.26 -11.46
C GLU A 295 26.94 27.87 -12.53
N ARG A 296 27.07 26.65 -13.09
CA ARG A 296 26.15 26.17 -14.13
C ARG A 296 24.76 25.91 -13.60
N VAL A 297 24.63 25.31 -12.41
CA VAL A 297 23.32 25.13 -11.77
C VAL A 297 22.65 26.48 -11.54
N ALA A 298 23.37 27.46 -10.98
CA ALA A 298 22.82 28.79 -10.73
C ALA A 298 22.34 29.46 -12.04
N HIS A 299 23.16 29.41 -13.09
CA HIS A 299 22.84 29.98 -14.39
C HIS A 299 21.60 29.34 -15.04
N VAL A 300 21.46 28.00 -14.96
CA VAL A 300 20.30 27.28 -15.50
C VAL A 300 19.03 27.58 -14.70
N VAL A 301 19.13 27.60 -13.37
CA VAL A 301 18.01 27.91 -12.47
C VAL A 301 17.51 29.33 -12.68
N GLU A 302 18.41 30.30 -12.83
CA GLU A 302 18.07 31.69 -13.12
C GLU A 302 17.36 31.83 -14.48
N LYS A 303 17.90 31.20 -15.54
CA LYS A 303 17.31 31.26 -16.88
C LYS A 303 15.94 30.57 -17.01
N LEU A 304 15.67 29.57 -16.18
CA LEU A 304 14.40 28.86 -16.13
C LEU A 304 13.41 29.47 -15.15
N GLU A 305 13.82 30.48 -14.37
CA GLU A 305 13.05 31.07 -13.26
C GLU A 305 12.49 29.98 -12.31
N TRP A 306 13.29 28.94 -12.06
CA TRP A 306 12.83 27.75 -11.36
C TRP A 306 12.65 27.99 -9.86
N LYS A 307 11.48 27.68 -9.33
CA LYS A 307 11.12 27.94 -7.92
C LYS A 307 11.12 26.70 -7.04
N GLU A 308 11.15 25.52 -7.64
CA GLU A 308 11.11 24.25 -6.93
C GLU A 308 12.50 23.75 -6.51
N PRO A 309 12.59 22.74 -5.62
CA PRO A 309 13.87 22.21 -5.16
C PRO A 309 14.79 21.74 -6.29
N VAL A 310 16.07 22.06 -6.14
CA VAL A 310 17.14 21.72 -7.08
C VAL A 310 18.22 20.95 -6.32
N PHE A 311 18.65 19.84 -6.90
CA PHE A 311 19.69 18.98 -6.35
C PHE A 311 20.75 18.69 -7.41
N ALA A 312 21.99 18.57 -6.95
CA ALA A 312 23.12 18.15 -7.76
C ALA A 312 23.65 16.84 -7.18
N VAL A 313 23.77 15.80 -8.01
CA VAL A 313 24.12 14.44 -7.60
C VAL A 313 25.09 13.78 -8.59
N SER A 314 25.90 12.86 -8.08
CA SER A 314 26.56 11.86 -8.93
C SER A 314 25.92 10.50 -8.65
N ALA A 315 25.19 9.98 -9.62
CA ALA A 315 24.64 8.63 -9.51
C ALA A 315 25.73 7.54 -9.45
N ILE A 316 26.91 7.79 -10.00
CA ILE A 316 28.02 6.82 -10.04
C ILE A 316 28.75 6.78 -8.70
N GLU A 317 29.16 7.96 -8.21
CA GLU A 317 29.90 8.09 -6.94
C GLU A 317 28.96 8.09 -5.72
N LYS A 318 27.64 8.07 -5.95
CA LYS A 318 26.57 8.20 -4.94
C LYS A 318 26.59 9.51 -4.15
N GLU A 319 27.34 10.50 -4.63
CA GLU A 319 27.43 11.81 -4.03
C GLU A 319 26.11 12.59 -4.16
N GLY A 320 25.69 13.29 -3.10
CA GLY A 320 24.45 14.07 -3.05
C GLY A 320 23.15 13.25 -2.99
N THR A 321 23.21 11.95 -3.28
CA THR A 321 22.01 11.09 -3.37
C THR A 321 21.29 10.90 -2.03
N GLN A 322 22.02 10.86 -0.91
CA GLN A 322 21.44 10.71 0.42
C GLN A 322 20.63 11.94 0.84
N SER A 323 21.16 13.15 0.56
CA SER A 323 20.46 14.41 0.81
C SER A 323 19.15 14.49 0.01
N LEU A 324 19.21 14.17 -1.28
CA LEU A 324 18.03 14.08 -2.15
C LEU A 324 16.96 13.13 -1.57
N CYS A 325 17.34 11.94 -1.13
CA CYS A 325 16.39 10.96 -0.56
C CYS A 325 15.79 11.44 0.77
N GLN A 326 16.59 12.07 1.64
CA GLN A 326 16.12 12.60 2.93
C GLN A 326 15.15 13.77 2.74
N SER A 327 15.46 14.70 1.83
CA SER A 327 14.55 15.79 1.48
C SER A 327 13.24 15.25 0.92
N MET A 328 13.30 14.24 0.04
CA MET A 328 12.10 13.61 -0.53
C MET A 328 11.23 12.95 0.53
N MET A 329 11.82 12.20 1.46
CA MET A 329 11.06 11.57 2.54
C MET A 329 10.41 12.63 3.45
N SER A 330 11.14 13.69 3.78
CA SER A 330 10.61 14.82 4.55
C SER A 330 9.44 15.48 3.83
N TYR A 331 9.54 15.66 2.51
CA TYR A 331 8.46 16.16 1.68
C TYR A 331 7.24 15.24 1.73
N LEU A 332 7.39 13.94 1.43
CA LEU A 332 6.29 12.97 1.48
C LEU A 332 5.57 12.98 2.83
N LEU A 333 6.31 12.98 3.95
CA LEU A 333 5.73 13.03 5.30
C LEU A 333 4.97 14.34 5.56
N SER A 334 5.46 15.47 5.03
CA SER A 334 4.78 16.76 5.16
C SER A 334 3.49 16.83 4.35
N THR A 335 3.45 16.20 3.18
CA THR A 335 2.25 16.14 2.32
C THR A 335 1.19 15.23 2.94
N ILE A 336 1.60 14.17 3.65
CA ILE A 336 0.71 13.27 4.38
C ILE A 336 0.05 13.99 5.58
N ASN A 337 0.77 14.85 6.30
CA ASN A 337 0.23 15.55 7.48
C ASN A 337 -0.68 16.74 7.17
N ASN A 338 -0.72 17.21 5.92
CA ASN A 338 -1.53 18.36 5.49
C ASN A 338 -2.86 17.98 4.82
N HIS A 339 -3.16 16.69 4.70
CA HIS A 339 -4.42 16.14 4.18
C HIS A 339 -5.13 15.25 5.21
#